data_AF-A0A2C9V6Q6-F1
#
_entry.id   AF-A0A2C9V6Q6-F1
#
_cell.length_a   1.000
_cell.length_b   1.000
_cell.length_c   1.000
_cell.angle_alpha   90.00
_cell.angle_beta   90.00
_cell.angle_gamma   90.00
#
_symmetry.space_group_name_H-M   'P 1'
#
loop_
_entity.id
_entity.type
_entity.pdbx_description
1 polymer ?
#
loop_
_entity_poly.entity_id
_entity_poly.type
_entity_poly.pdbx_seq_one_letter_code
_entity_poly.pdbx_strand_id
1 'polypeptide(L)' 'MSRGFSSVSITFILLLTFLLLVLPLVLPPLPPPPLIVLSLPVLIMFFLIVLAFSPNQTPNFAFFAVDNSI' A
#
# COMPACT_ATOMS: atom_id res chain seq x y z
N MET A 1 -5.61 19.73 -9.54
CA MET A 1 -6.25 18.84 -8.56
C MET A 1 -5.85 17.39 -8.87
N SER A 2 -4.61 17.01 -8.57
CA SER A 2 -4.15 15.61 -8.60
C SER A 2 -2.72 15.56 -8.08
N ARG A 3 -2.58 15.52 -6.76
CA ARG A 3 -1.30 15.16 -6.12
C ARG A 3 -1.07 13.69 -6.46
N GLY A 4 -0.14 13.45 -7.37
CA GLY A 4 0.08 12.16 -8.00
C GLY A 4 0.38 11.07 -6.98
N PHE A 5 -0.15 9.88 -7.24
CA PHE A 5 0.25 8.66 -6.56
C PHE A 5 1.78 8.60 -6.50
N SER A 6 2.32 8.52 -5.29
CA SER A 6 3.76 8.30 -5.09
C SER A 6 4.17 7.01 -5.81
N SER A 7 5.31 6.99 -6.49
CA SER A 7 5.81 5.81 -7.22
C SER A 7 5.81 4.54 -6.36
N VAL A 8 6.03 4.70 -5.06
CA VAL A 8 5.94 3.63 -4.06
C VAL A 8 4.57 2.93 -4.09
N SER A 9 3.49 3.69 -4.15
CA SER A 9 2.12 3.15 -4.19
C SER A 9 1.82 2.43 -5.50
N ILE A 10 2.41 2.86 -6.62
CA ILE A 10 2.25 2.21 -7.93
C ILE A 10 2.96 0.85 -7.92
N THR A 11 4.21 0.80 -7.45
CA THR A 11 4.99 -0.44 -7.30
C THR A 11 4.24 -1.46 -6.44
N PHE A 12 3.59 -0.98 -5.41
CA PHE A 12 2.84 -1.80 -4.47
C PHE A 12 1.57 -2.42 -5.06
N ILE A 13 0.82 -1.64 -5.83
CA ILE A 13 -0.37 -2.11 -6.56
C ILE A 13 0.04 -3.14 -7.61
N LEU A 14 1.16 -2.93 -8.31
CA LEU A 14 1.69 -3.89 -9.27
C LEU A 14 2.07 -5.22 -8.60
N LEU A 15 2.76 -5.16 -7.44
CA LEU A 15 3.11 -6.34 -6.66
C LEU A 15 1.86 -7.11 -6.18
N LEU A 16 0.85 -6.38 -5.67
CA LEU A 16 -0.42 -6.96 -5.24
C LEU A 16 -1.15 -7.66 -6.40
N THR A 17 -1.18 -7.01 -7.56
CA THR A 17 -1.80 -7.55 -8.79
C THR A 17 -1.07 -8.79 -9.28
N PHE A 18 0.26 -8.78 -9.23
CA PHE A 18 1.06 -9.93 -9.62
C PHE A 18 0.82 -11.11 -8.69
N LEU A 19 0.72 -10.86 -7.39
CA LEU A 19 0.36 -11.89 -6.41
C LEU A 19 -1.05 -12.43 -6.69
N LEU A 20 -2.03 -11.55 -6.94
CA LEU A 20 -3.39 -11.94 -7.32
C LEU A 20 -3.48 -12.76 -8.62
N LEU A 21 -2.55 -12.60 -9.56
CA LEU A 21 -2.55 -13.30 -10.83
C LEU A 21 -1.80 -14.64 -10.75
N VAL A 22 -0.66 -14.67 -10.05
CA VAL A 22 0.17 -15.88 -9.89
C VAL A 22 -0.47 -16.85 -8.90
N LEU A 23 -1.11 -16.34 -7.85
CA LEU A 23 -1.76 -17.15 -6.82
C LEU A 23 -2.79 -18.13 -7.40
N PRO A 24 -3.80 -17.72 -8.21
CA PRO A 24 -4.72 -18.66 -8.83
C PRO A 24 -4.05 -19.54 -9.89
N LEU A 25 -2.97 -19.07 -10.54
CA LEU A 25 -2.29 -19.82 -11.60
C LEU A 25 -1.48 -21.02 -11.06
N VAL A 26 -0.96 -20.90 -9.82
CA VAL A 26 -0.18 -21.95 -9.15
C VAL A 26 -1.06 -22.93 -8.37
N LEU A 27 -2.32 -22.57 -8.09
CA LEU A 27 -3.17 -23.38 -7.22
C LEU A 27 -3.99 -24.42 -8.02
N PRO A 28 -3.81 -25.73 -7.76
CA PRO A 28 -4.74 -26.75 -8.24
C PRO A 28 -6.14 -26.53 -7.63
N PRO A 29 -7.22 -27.11 -8.19
CA PRO A 29 -8.58 -26.96 -7.65
C PRO A 29 -8.61 -27.39 -6.18
N LEU A 30 -8.73 -26.41 -5.28
CA LEU A 30 -8.55 -26.59 -3.84
C LEU A 30 -9.83 -27.12 -3.19
N PRO A 31 -9.79 -28.32 -2.58
CA PRO A 31 -10.83 -28.80 -1.69
C PRO A 31 -10.51 -28.31 -0.25
N PRO A 32 -11.50 -28.28 0.65
CA PRO A 32 -11.64 -27.43 1.87
C PRO A 32 -11.21 -25.95 1.87
N PRO A 33 -11.72 -25.13 2.84
CA PRO A 33 -11.52 -23.67 2.91
C PRO A 33 -10.06 -23.25 2.69
N PRO A 34 -9.73 -22.56 1.57
CA PRO A 34 -8.35 -22.33 1.18
C PRO A 34 -7.73 -21.20 2.03
N LEU A 35 -6.79 -21.55 2.90
CA LEU A 35 -5.94 -20.59 3.64
C LEU A 35 -5.24 -19.58 2.71
N ILE A 36 -5.06 -19.95 1.45
CA ILE A 36 -4.47 -19.09 0.44
C ILE A 36 -5.36 -17.89 0.09
N VAL A 37 -6.69 -18.03 0.17
CA VAL A 37 -7.62 -16.89 0.02
C VAL A 37 -7.50 -15.92 1.20
N LEU A 38 -7.11 -16.42 2.38
CA LEU A 38 -6.82 -15.60 3.56
C LEU A 38 -5.43 -14.94 3.51
N SER A 39 -4.49 -15.42 2.67
CA SER A 39 -3.19 -14.75 2.49
C SER A 39 -3.32 -13.37 1.84
N LEU A 40 -4.32 -13.18 0.97
CA LEU A 40 -4.63 -11.91 0.33
C LEU A 40 -5.00 -10.80 1.34
N PRO A 41 -5.99 -11.00 2.24
CA PRO A 41 -6.32 -10.01 3.26
C PRO A 41 -5.16 -9.77 4.25
N VAL A 42 -4.37 -10.79 4.61
CA VAL A 42 -3.20 -10.62 5.49
C VAL A 42 -2.10 -9.79 4.81
N LEU A 43 -1.82 -10.03 3.53
CA LEU A 43 -0.86 -9.26 2.75
C LEU A 43 -1.27 -7.77 2.69
N ILE A 44 -2.55 -7.51 2.38
CA ILE A 44 -3.10 -6.14 2.37
C ILE A 44 -2.98 -5.51 3.77
N MET A 45 -3.25 -6.26 4.84
CA MET A 45 -3.09 -5.75 6.22
C MET A 45 -1.65 -5.34 6.52
N PHE A 46 -0.68 -6.22 6.25
CA PHE A 46 0.74 -5.95 6.46
C PHE A 46 1.16 -4.66 5.75
N PHE A 47 0.68 -4.52 4.52
CA PHE A 47 0.94 -3.39 3.68
C PHE A 47 0.32 -2.09 4.18
N LEU A 48 -0.94 -2.12 4.64
CA LEU A 48 -1.58 -0.97 5.26
C LEU A 48 -0.89 -0.54 6.55
N ILE A 49 -0.37 -1.51 7.32
CA ILE A 49 0.41 -1.24 8.54
C ILE A 49 1.71 -0.50 8.18
N VAL A 50 2.48 -1.00 7.20
CA VAL A 50 3.70 -0.33 6.73
C VAL A 50 3.40 1.07 6.22
N LEU A 51 2.31 1.24 5.47
CA LEU A 51 1.88 2.54 4.96
C LEU A 51 1.41 3.49 6.08
N ALA A 52 0.76 2.97 7.12
CA ALA A 52 0.35 3.75 8.28
C ALA A 52 1.54 4.30 9.07
N PHE A 53 2.66 3.57 9.09
CA PHE A 53 3.91 4.00 9.70
C PHE A 53 4.84 4.76 8.74
N SER A 54 4.43 4.98 7.48
CA SER A 54 5.17 5.78 6.53
C SER A 54 5.27 7.23 7.03
N PRO A 55 6.47 7.84 7.08
CA PRO A 55 6.63 9.23 7.47
C PRO A 55 5.84 10.12 6.50
N ASN A 56 4.77 10.74 7.01
CA ASN A 56 3.99 11.71 6.25
C ASN A 56 4.75 13.03 6.24
N GLN A 57 5.50 13.30 5.17
CA GLN A 57 6.18 14.58 4.95
C GLN A 57 5.13 15.66 4.68
N THR A 58 4.46 16.11 5.74
CA THR A 58 3.69 17.35 5.72
C THR A 58 4.69 18.49 5.74
N PRO A 59 4.77 19.33 4.68
CA PRO A 59 5.60 20.52 4.73
C PRO A 59 5.09 21.33 5.91
N ASN A 60 6.00 21.64 6.83
CA ASN A 60 5.67 22.37 8.05
C ASN A 60 5.28 23.79 7.63
N PHE A 61 4.00 24.03 7.35
CA PHE A 61 3.46 25.36 7.01
C PHE A 61 3.76 26.39 8.11
N ALA A 62 4.15 25.94 9.31
CA ALA A 62 4.67 26.77 10.39
C ALA A 62 5.95 27.56 10.00
N PHE A 63 6.77 27.06 9.06
CA PHE A 63 7.98 27.78 8.65
C PHE A 63 7.67 29.09 7.92
N PHE A 64 6.65 29.09 7.05
CA PHE A 64 6.23 30.28 6.30
C PHE A 64 5.39 31.25 7.14
N ALA A 65 4.77 30.78 8.22
CA ALA A 65 4.05 31.63 9.15
C ALA A 65 4.99 32.42 10.07
N VAL A 66 6.14 31.83 10.44
CA VAL A 66 7.19 32.51 11.22
C VAL A 66 7.95 33.53 10.36
N ASP A 67 8.23 33.21 9.09
CA ASP A 67 8.97 34.10 8.18
C ASP A 67 8.17 35.35 7.76
N ASN A 68 6.82 35.27 7.68
CA ASN A 68 5.96 36.44 7.36
C ASN A 68 5.62 37.32 8.59
N SER A 69 6.33 37.14 9.70
CA SER A 69 6.12 37.91 10.95
C SER A 69 7.34 38.72 11.41
N ILE A 70 8.32 38.95 10.51
CA ILE A 70 9.46 39.86 10.72
C ILE A 70 9.39 41.03 9.74
#